data_AF-A0A1W9HYT1-F1
#
_entry.id   AF-A0A1W9HYT1-F1
#
_cell.length_a   1.000
_cell.length_b   1.000
_cell.length_c   1.000
_cell.angle_alpha   90.00
_cell.angle_beta   90.00
_cell.angle_gamma   90.00
#
_symmetry.space_group_name_H-M   'P 1'
#
loop_
_entity.id
_entity.type
_entity.pdbx_description
1 polymer ?
#
loop_
_entity_poly.entity_id
_entity_poly.type
_entity_poly.pdbx_seq_one_letter_code
_entity_poly.pdbx_strand_id
1 'polypeptide(L)'
;MTPQIGTSTINCEFAGTKTFNIGFDKTNNATKDSDDDTTQVTIYVSNVVGATDVTVLSVIAAPQTDALFPVTFQKGDEKVYISSFSPGATFPNSTFLKFAKYMVYLSPAAVVDIGSVDIAEFNIFGTSNSDVSLSPDNVDGLTNGTPYYIVGAHKDDAGNIGYFDVTYNGAPSGPITPDFVFGLLSQDFECFVATATYGTPDAREVKTLRMFRNYLIEHHQTWAQPLIKFYYKHSPKLANFIRDSEILKSISRVILWGPIQFAKISLKHGMGYAMMVFWLPLILLIAVYRWWNVKIARRT
;
A
#
# COMPACT_ATOMS: atom_id res chain seq x y z
N MET A 1 0.36 -37.51 -36.50
CA MET A 1 -0.45 -36.29 -36.75
C MET A 1 -0.01 -35.25 -35.75
N THR A 2 0.65 -34.20 -36.23
CA THR A 2 1.02 -33.02 -35.44
C THR A 2 -0.25 -32.23 -35.11
N PRO A 3 -0.54 -31.90 -33.84
CA PRO A 3 -1.68 -31.08 -33.52
C PRO A 3 -1.39 -29.65 -34.00
N GLN A 4 -2.20 -29.18 -34.94
CA GLN A 4 -2.25 -27.77 -35.34
C GLN A 4 -3.12 -27.04 -34.32
N ILE A 5 -2.56 -26.02 -33.66
CA ILE A 5 -3.32 -25.12 -32.79
C ILE A 5 -4.09 -24.16 -33.69
N GLY A 6 -5.40 -24.34 -33.77
CA GLY A 6 -6.30 -23.47 -34.52
C GLY A 6 -6.43 -22.11 -33.85
N THR A 7 -6.00 -21.05 -34.54
CA THR A 7 -6.31 -19.66 -34.18
C THR A 7 -7.72 -19.34 -34.65
N SER A 8 -8.75 -19.72 -33.88
CA SER A 8 -10.09 -19.16 -34.03
C SER A 8 -10.48 -18.46 -32.75
N THR A 9 -10.82 -17.18 -32.86
CA THR A 9 -11.35 -16.28 -31.83
C THR A 9 -12.75 -16.67 -31.32
N ILE A 10 -13.07 -17.96 -31.31
CA ILE A 10 -14.30 -18.52 -30.79
C ILE A 10 -13.93 -19.24 -29.50
N ASN A 11 -14.27 -18.62 -28.38
CA ASN A 11 -14.37 -19.20 -27.03
C ASN A 11 -13.78 -20.61 -26.88
N CYS A 12 -12.53 -20.70 -26.41
CA CYS A 12 -12.01 -21.92 -25.81
C CYS A 12 -12.70 -22.15 -24.44
N GLU A 13 -14.03 -22.26 -24.42
CA GLU A 13 -14.78 -22.67 -23.24
C GLU A 13 -14.74 -24.19 -23.16
N PHE A 14 -13.62 -24.73 -22.67
CA PHE A 14 -13.62 -26.10 -22.17
C PHE A 14 -13.84 -26.06 -20.66
N ALA A 15 -15.11 -26.10 -20.26
CA ALA A 15 -15.51 -26.53 -18.92
C ALA A 15 -15.99 -27.98 -19.03
N GLY A 16 -15.24 -28.92 -18.47
CA GLY A 16 -15.51 -30.33 -18.64
C GLY A 16 -14.82 -31.20 -17.60
N THR A 17 -15.51 -32.25 -17.19
CA THR A 17 -14.95 -33.32 -16.37
C THR A 17 -14.64 -34.50 -17.29
N LYS A 18 -13.39 -34.98 -17.28
CA LYS A 18 -13.02 -36.21 -17.97
C LYS A 18 -12.37 -37.17 -17.00
N THR A 19 -12.99 -38.33 -16.84
CA THR A 19 -12.44 -39.42 -16.05
C THR A 19 -11.70 -40.38 -16.95
N PHE A 20 -10.43 -40.61 -16.63
CA PHE A 20 -9.59 -41.61 -17.27
C PHE A 20 -9.46 -42.81 -16.32
N ASN A 21 -9.58 -44.01 -16.87
CA ASN A 21 -9.25 -45.22 -16.13
C ASN A 21 -7.77 -45.49 -16.34
N ILE A 22 -7.01 -45.64 -15.26
CA ILE A 22 -5.61 -46.06 -15.28
C ILE A 22 -5.55 -47.37 -14.51
N GLY A 23 -4.94 -48.41 -15.09
CA GLY A 23 -4.91 -49.72 -14.47
C GLY A 23 -3.86 -50.62 -15.06
N PHE A 24 -3.71 -51.80 -14.46
CA PHE A 24 -2.87 -52.86 -14.98
C PHE A 24 -3.74 -53.89 -15.68
N ASP A 25 -3.47 -54.09 -16.97
CA ASP A 25 -4.04 -55.18 -17.75
C ASP A 25 -3.42 -56.49 -17.23
N LYS A 26 -4.23 -57.28 -16.52
CA LYS A 26 -3.75 -58.51 -15.88
C LYS A 26 -3.55 -59.63 -16.88
N THR A 27 -4.26 -59.60 -18.00
CA THR A 27 -4.27 -60.67 -19.00
C THR A 27 -3.43 -60.33 -20.23
N ASN A 28 -2.88 -59.11 -20.29
CA ASN A 28 -2.07 -58.55 -21.38
C ASN A 28 -2.78 -58.69 -22.74
N ASN A 29 -4.10 -58.47 -22.75
CA ASN A 29 -4.96 -58.62 -23.92
C ASN A 29 -5.26 -57.28 -24.61
N ALA A 30 -4.78 -56.16 -24.06
CA ALA A 30 -4.99 -54.79 -24.53
C ALA A 30 -6.48 -54.38 -24.62
N THR A 31 -7.35 -55.05 -23.86
CA THR A 31 -8.78 -54.74 -23.74
C THR A 31 -9.15 -54.50 -22.29
N LYS A 32 -10.09 -53.58 -22.03
CA LYS A 32 -10.58 -53.35 -20.68
C LYS A 32 -11.59 -54.44 -20.33
N ASP A 33 -11.25 -55.32 -19.40
CA ASP A 33 -12.14 -56.37 -18.91
C ASP A 33 -12.46 -56.27 -17.40
N SER A 34 -13.22 -57.22 -16.86
CA SER A 34 -13.62 -57.25 -15.45
C SER A 34 -12.54 -57.77 -14.51
N ASP A 35 -11.48 -58.37 -15.06
CA ASP A 35 -10.37 -58.95 -14.30
C ASP A 35 -9.24 -57.91 -14.09
N ASP A 36 -9.20 -56.87 -14.92
CA ASP A 36 -8.28 -55.74 -14.79
C ASP A 36 -8.45 -54.94 -13.50
N ASP A 37 -7.32 -54.57 -12.89
CA ASP A 37 -7.33 -53.66 -11.74
C ASP A 37 -7.22 -52.23 -12.25
N THR A 38 -8.31 -51.46 -12.13
CA THR A 38 -8.38 -50.08 -12.64
C THR A 38 -8.71 -49.10 -11.52
N THR A 39 -8.00 -47.98 -11.49
CA THR A 39 -8.32 -46.80 -10.69
C THR A 39 -8.77 -45.66 -11.60
N GLN A 40 -9.66 -44.80 -11.10
CA GLN A 40 -10.17 -43.66 -11.84
C GLN A 40 -9.42 -42.39 -11.44
N VAL A 41 -8.88 -41.69 -12.44
CA VAL A 41 -8.34 -40.34 -12.28
C VAL A 41 -9.26 -39.39 -13.03
N THR A 42 -9.93 -38.52 -12.29
CA THR A 42 -10.80 -37.51 -12.87
C THR A 42 -10.05 -36.19 -13.01
N ILE A 43 -9.96 -35.70 -14.24
CA ILE A 43 -9.42 -34.37 -14.56
C ILE A 43 -10.60 -33.43 -14.72
N TYR A 44 -10.58 -32.37 -13.92
CA TYR A 44 -11.50 -31.24 -14.04
C TYR A 44 -10.77 -30.12 -14.77
N VAL A 45 -11.34 -29.68 -15.89
CA VAL A 45 -10.88 -28.49 -16.60
C VAL A 45 -12.01 -27.49 -16.53
N SER A 46 -11.83 -26.40 -15.79
CA SER A 46 -12.76 -25.28 -15.77
C SER A 46 -12.11 -24.08 -16.45
N ASN A 47 -12.71 -23.58 -17.52
CA ASN A 47 -12.39 -22.24 -17.99
C ASN A 47 -13.19 -21.22 -17.17
N VAL A 48 -12.52 -20.32 -16.43
CA VAL A 48 -13.15 -19.19 -15.71
C VAL A 48 -12.95 -17.87 -16.47
N VAL A 49 -12.36 -17.91 -17.67
CA VAL A 49 -12.02 -16.72 -18.45
C VAL A 49 -12.64 -16.81 -19.83
N GLY A 50 -13.71 -16.03 -20.02
CA GLY A 50 -14.20 -15.68 -21.34
C GLY A 50 -13.04 -15.15 -22.19
N ALA A 51 -12.93 -15.69 -23.40
CA ALA A 51 -11.94 -15.42 -24.42
C ALA A 51 -11.19 -14.08 -24.34
N THR A 52 -9.88 -14.16 -24.09
CA THR A 52 -8.78 -13.61 -24.90
C THR A 52 -7.49 -13.92 -24.12
N ASP A 53 -6.35 -14.07 -24.81
CA ASP A 53 -5.04 -13.88 -24.15
C ASP A 53 -5.13 -12.68 -23.21
N VAL A 54 -4.58 -12.80 -21.99
CA VAL A 54 -4.73 -11.86 -20.87
C VAL A 54 -4.31 -10.44 -21.26
N THR A 55 -5.18 -9.76 -22.00
CA THR A 55 -5.28 -8.33 -22.09
C THR A 55 -6.29 -8.00 -21.01
N VAL A 56 -5.82 -7.35 -19.94
CA VAL A 56 -6.66 -7.01 -18.80
C VAL A 56 -7.68 -5.97 -19.26
N LEU A 57 -8.76 -6.43 -19.88
CA LEU A 57 -9.80 -5.57 -20.42
C LEU A 57 -10.65 -5.03 -19.27
N SER A 58 -10.84 -3.73 -19.34
CA SER A 58 -11.52 -2.88 -18.39
C SER A 58 -12.94 -3.37 -18.08
N VAL A 59 -13.21 -3.56 -16.80
CA VAL A 59 -14.56 -3.71 -16.22
C VAL A 59 -15.23 -5.06 -16.49
N ILE A 60 -14.76 -6.11 -15.81
CA ILE A 60 -15.64 -7.22 -15.43
C ILE A 60 -15.56 -7.35 -13.92
N ALA A 61 -16.47 -6.65 -13.23
CA ALA A 61 -16.86 -7.03 -11.87
C ALA A 61 -17.61 -8.37 -12.01
N ALA A 62 -16.89 -9.48 -12.04
CA ALA A 62 -17.54 -10.78 -12.02
C ALA A 62 -18.09 -11.00 -10.61
N PRO A 63 -19.41 -11.26 -10.44
CA PRO A 63 -19.96 -11.71 -9.17
C PRO A 63 -19.57 -13.17 -9.00
N GLN A 64 -18.31 -13.43 -8.65
CA GLN A 64 -17.83 -14.77 -8.40
C GLN A 64 -18.32 -15.15 -7.01
N THR A 65 -19.50 -15.77 -6.93
CA THR A 65 -20.13 -16.24 -5.67
C THR A 65 -19.26 -17.19 -4.86
N ASP A 66 -18.14 -17.63 -5.42
CA ASP A 66 -17.21 -18.60 -4.87
C ASP A 66 -15.84 -17.99 -4.51
N ALA A 67 -15.56 -16.72 -4.84
CA ALA A 67 -14.26 -16.06 -4.62
C ALA A 67 -14.33 -14.96 -3.54
N LEU A 68 -13.18 -14.39 -3.19
CA LEU A 68 -13.05 -13.34 -2.18
C LEU A 68 -13.31 -11.95 -2.77
N PHE A 69 -14.56 -11.58 -3.09
CA PHE A 69 -14.89 -10.28 -3.70
C PHE A 69 -16.15 -9.59 -3.16
N PRO A 70 -16.19 -8.24 -3.14
CA PRO A 70 -15.11 -7.32 -3.54
C PRO A 70 -14.02 -7.23 -2.46
N VAL A 71 -12.76 -7.00 -2.87
CA VAL A 71 -11.68 -6.62 -1.95
C VAL A 71 -11.52 -5.11 -1.99
N THR A 72 -11.56 -4.47 -0.83
CA THR A 72 -11.31 -3.04 -0.71
C THR A 72 -9.94 -2.81 -0.10
N PHE A 73 -9.26 -1.77 -0.59
CA PHE A 73 -7.95 -1.37 -0.08
C PHE A 73 -8.01 -0.01 0.61
N GLN A 74 -7.20 0.13 1.66
CA GLN A 74 -6.93 1.40 2.33
C GLN A 74 -5.47 1.81 2.13
N LYS A 75 -5.27 3.10 1.88
CA LYS A 75 -3.93 3.69 1.75
C LYS A 75 -3.24 3.80 3.11
N GLY A 76 -1.95 3.47 3.12
CA GLY A 76 -1.06 3.57 4.27
C GLY A 76 0.23 4.30 3.94
N ASP A 77 1.04 4.55 4.97
CA ASP A 77 2.40 5.10 4.81
C ASP A 77 3.33 4.02 4.22
N GLU A 78 3.77 4.23 2.99
CA GLU A 78 4.61 3.31 2.19
C GLU A 78 3.98 1.91 2.01
N LYS A 79 2.66 1.82 2.22
CA LYS A 79 1.91 0.57 2.35
C LYS A 79 0.48 0.70 1.84
N VAL A 80 -0.12 -0.43 1.49
CA VAL A 80 -1.56 -0.54 1.21
C VAL A 80 -2.10 -1.72 2.00
N TYR A 81 -3.23 -1.52 2.69
CA TYR A 81 -3.89 -2.52 3.52
C TYR A 81 -5.14 -3.05 2.84
N ILE A 82 -5.44 -4.32 3.02
CA ILE A 82 -6.74 -4.88 2.66
C ILE A 82 -7.72 -4.53 3.78
N SER A 83 -8.70 -3.66 3.51
CA SER A 83 -9.60 -3.13 4.55
C SER A 83 -10.85 -3.97 4.78
N SER A 84 -11.40 -4.52 3.71
CA SER A 84 -12.51 -5.45 3.81
C SER A 84 -12.53 -6.34 2.59
N PHE A 85 -13.12 -7.51 2.78
CA PHE A 85 -13.40 -8.44 1.71
C PHE A 85 -14.72 -9.14 2.01
N SER A 86 -15.37 -9.64 0.98
CA SER A 86 -16.60 -10.43 1.11
C SER A 86 -16.35 -11.82 0.53
N PRO A 87 -16.17 -12.85 1.37
CA PRO A 87 -16.01 -14.22 0.89
C PRO A 87 -17.29 -14.72 0.22
N GLY A 88 -17.13 -15.43 -0.89
CA GLY A 88 -18.18 -16.19 -1.52
C GLY A 88 -18.76 -17.29 -0.61
N ALA A 89 -19.96 -17.78 -0.92
CA ALA A 89 -20.67 -18.74 -0.09
C ALA A 89 -19.88 -20.05 0.12
N THR A 90 -19.11 -20.47 -0.90
CA THR A 90 -18.31 -21.71 -0.90
C THR A 90 -16.81 -21.45 -0.66
N PHE A 91 -16.40 -20.22 -0.36
CA PHE A 91 -15.01 -19.87 -0.11
C PHE A 91 -14.59 -20.28 1.32
N PRO A 92 -13.33 -20.69 1.57
CA PRO A 92 -12.24 -20.91 0.62
C PRO A 92 -12.22 -22.32 0.00
N ASN A 93 -13.13 -23.21 0.41
CA ASN A 93 -13.15 -24.62 0.02
C ASN A 93 -14.51 -24.98 -0.61
N SER A 94 -14.51 -25.23 -1.92
CA SER A 94 -15.61 -25.90 -2.62
C SER A 94 -15.26 -27.36 -2.90
N THR A 95 -16.20 -28.12 -3.46
CA THR A 95 -16.00 -29.55 -3.78
C THR A 95 -14.79 -29.81 -4.69
N PHE A 96 -14.41 -28.84 -5.54
CA PHE A 96 -13.37 -29.00 -6.56
C PHE A 96 -12.33 -27.89 -6.57
N LEU A 97 -12.51 -26.83 -5.79
CA LEU A 97 -11.61 -25.68 -5.75
C LEU A 97 -11.28 -25.33 -4.31
N LYS A 98 -9.99 -25.19 -4.03
CA LYS A 98 -9.48 -24.73 -2.75
C LYS A 98 -8.53 -23.58 -2.98
N PHE A 99 -8.92 -22.39 -2.54
CA PHE A 99 -8.08 -21.20 -2.65
C PHE A 99 -7.03 -21.21 -1.55
N ALA A 100 -5.76 -21.17 -1.93
CA ALA A 100 -4.64 -21.19 -1.01
C ALA A 100 -4.09 -19.78 -0.75
N LYS A 101 -4.03 -18.95 -1.79
CA LYS A 101 -3.50 -17.58 -1.70
C LYS A 101 -4.33 -16.58 -2.48
N TYR A 102 -4.33 -15.34 -2.00
CA TYR A 102 -4.77 -14.16 -2.73
C TYR A 102 -3.52 -13.41 -3.22
N MET A 103 -3.44 -13.14 -4.51
CA MET A 103 -2.32 -12.46 -5.16
C MET A 103 -2.73 -11.04 -5.53
N VAL A 104 -1.83 -10.09 -5.34
CA VAL A 104 -2.04 -8.70 -5.69
C VAL A 104 -0.88 -8.26 -6.57
N TYR A 105 -1.20 -7.84 -7.79
CA TYR A 105 -0.27 -7.29 -8.77
C TYR A 105 -0.31 -5.77 -8.71
N LEU A 106 0.84 -5.12 -8.55
CA LEU A 106 0.94 -3.67 -8.37
C LEU A 106 1.91 -3.03 -9.35
N SER A 107 1.46 -2.03 -10.10
CA SER A 107 2.30 -1.26 -11.03
C SER A 107 2.05 0.24 -10.92
N PRO A 108 3.08 1.10 -11.08
CA PRO A 108 2.90 2.55 -11.21
C PRO A 108 2.13 2.99 -12.47
N ALA A 109 1.95 2.07 -13.43
CA ALA A 109 1.18 2.26 -14.65
C ALA A 109 0.03 1.25 -14.72
N ALA A 110 -0.96 1.48 -15.59
CA ALA A 110 -2.05 0.53 -15.79
C ALA A 110 -1.49 -0.87 -16.09
N VAL A 111 -2.02 -1.88 -15.41
CA VAL A 111 -1.56 -3.27 -15.55
C VAL A 111 -2.14 -3.83 -16.83
N VAL A 112 -1.29 -3.96 -17.86
CA VAL A 112 -1.65 -4.56 -19.15
C VAL A 112 -1.22 -6.03 -19.22
N ASP A 113 -0.12 -6.37 -18.55
CA ASP A 113 0.45 -7.72 -18.46
C ASP A 113 0.90 -7.96 -17.03
N ILE A 114 0.41 -9.04 -16.40
CA ILE A 114 0.70 -9.44 -15.02
C ILE A 114 2.10 -10.06 -14.84
N GLY A 115 2.76 -10.48 -15.93
CA GLY A 115 4.07 -11.14 -15.88
C GLY A 115 5.25 -10.21 -15.64
N SER A 116 5.05 -8.90 -15.73
CA SER A 116 6.09 -7.86 -15.61
C SER A 116 5.92 -6.95 -14.40
N VAL A 117 5.09 -7.36 -13.43
CA VAL A 117 4.61 -6.51 -12.35
C VAL A 117 5.05 -7.05 -11.00
N ASP A 118 5.18 -6.16 -10.02
CA ASP A 118 5.43 -6.56 -8.63
C ASP A 118 4.22 -7.33 -8.07
N ILE A 119 4.51 -8.39 -7.30
CA ILE A 119 3.51 -9.32 -6.77
C ILE A 119 3.61 -9.37 -5.26
N ALA A 120 2.47 -9.18 -4.59
CA ALA A 120 2.29 -9.50 -3.18
C ALA A 120 1.40 -10.74 -3.03
N GLU A 121 1.83 -11.68 -2.20
CA GLU A 121 1.08 -12.91 -1.91
C GLU A 121 0.53 -12.89 -0.48
N PHE A 122 -0.74 -13.23 -0.36
CA PHE A 122 -1.48 -13.30 0.90
C PHE A 122 -1.98 -14.71 1.10
N ASN A 123 -1.62 -15.35 2.22
CA ASN A 123 -2.12 -16.67 2.54
C ASN A 123 -3.55 -16.57 3.04
N ILE A 124 -4.43 -17.43 2.52
CA ILE A 124 -5.82 -17.53 2.96
C ILE A 124 -5.89 -18.56 4.08
N PHE A 125 -6.37 -18.15 5.24
CA PHE A 125 -6.70 -19.02 6.37
C PHE A 125 -8.22 -19.05 6.57
N GLY A 126 -8.72 -20.14 7.14
CA GLY A 126 -10.13 -20.36 7.35
C GLY A 126 -10.62 -21.64 6.67
N THR A 127 -11.75 -22.15 7.16
CA THR A 127 -12.36 -23.38 6.65
C THR A 127 -13.71 -23.12 6.00
N SER A 128 -14.40 -22.05 6.37
CA SER A 128 -15.64 -21.57 5.77
C SER A 128 -15.60 -20.07 5.47
N ASN A 129 -16.68 -19.55 4.91
CA ASN A 129 -16.82 -18.14 4.52
C ASN A 129 -16.86 -17.15 5.70
N SER A 130 -17.04 -17.63 6.93
CA SER A 130 -17.21 -16.81 8.14
C SER A 130 -15.92 -16.61 8.95
N ASP A 131 -14.90 -17.43 8.66
CA ASP A 131 -13.64 -17.55 9.41
C ASP A 131 -12.42 -17.29 8.51
N VAL A 132 -12.64 -16.58 7.39
CA VAL A 132 -11.59 -16.21 6.44
C VAL A 132 -10.70 -15.11 7.00
N SER A 133 -9.39 -15.30 6.95
CA SER A 133 -8.41 -14.25 7.19
C SER A 133 -7.24 -14.33 6.20
N LEU A 134 -6.59 -13.20 5.98
CA LEU A 134 -5.42 -13.06 5.12
C LEU A 134 -4.19 -12.74 5.96
N SER A 135 -3.06 -13.38 5.66
CA SER A 135 -1.76 -12.98 6.22
C SER A 135 -0.66 -12.99 5.15
N PRO A 136 0.13 -11.91 5.02
CA PRO A 136 0.02 -10.62 5.73
C PRO A 136 -1.31 -9.88 5.44
N ASP A 137 -1.55 -8.72 6.05
CA ASP A 137 -2.74 -7.88 5.78
C ASP A 137 -2.42 -6.63 4.94
N ASN A 138 -1.13 -6.46 4.60
CA ASN A 138 -0.62 -5.29 3.90
C ASN A 138 0.42 -5.64 2.82
N VAL A 139 0.46 -4.83 1.77
CA VAL A 139 1.58 -4.71 0.84
C VAL A 139 2.51 -3.63 1.36
N ASP A 140 3.82 -3.88 1.40
CA ASP A 140 4.85 -2.92 1.81
C ASP A 140 5.83 -2.59 0.68
N GLY A 141 6.73 -1.63 0.95
CA GLY A 141 7.75 -1.20 -0.01
C GLY A 141 7.23 -0.26 -1.11
N LEU A 142 6.05 0.34 -0.92
CA LEU A 142 5.46 1.24 -1.89
C LEU A 142 5.98 2.68 -1.72
N THR A 143 5.99 3.44 -2.81
CA THR A 143 6.38 4.86 -2.76
C THR A 143 5.16 5.75 -2.56
N ASN A 144 5.16 6.54 -1.48
CA ASN A 144 4.09 7.51 -1.24
C ASN A 144 4.00 8.56 -2.34
N GLY A 145 2.77 8.93 -2.70
CA GLY A 145 2.48 9.90 -3.76
C GLY A 145 2.53 9.32 -5.18
N THR A 146 2.99 8.08 -5.36
CA THR A 146 2.94 7.38 -6.64
C THR A 146 1.62 6.62 -6.77
N PRO A 147 0.85 6.79 -7.87
CA PRO A 147 -0.35 6.00 -8.10
C PRO A 147 0.03 4.57 -8.47
N TYR A 148 -0.53 3.58 -7.76
CA TYR A 148 -0.39 2.17 -8.07
C TYR A 148 -1.73 1.62 -8.57
N TYR A 149 -1.69 0.98 -9.74
CA TYR A 149 -2.79 0.20 -10.29
C TYR A 149 -2.70 -1.19 -9.71
N ILE A 150 -3.83 -1.68 -9.22
CA ILE A 150 -3.90 -2.95 -8.51
C ILE A 150 -4.82 -3.92 -9.26
N VAL A 151 -4.32 -5.12 -9.46
CA VAL A 151 -5.10 -6.27 -9.92
C VAL A 151 -5.01 -7.37 -8.88
N GLY A 152 -6.16 -7.78 -8.35
CA GLY A 152 -6.27 -8.94 -7.45
C GLY A 152 -6.40 -10.23 -8.26
N ALA A 153 -5.96 -11.36 -7.72
CA ALA A 153 -6.18 -12.68 -8.27
C ALA A 153 -6.18 -13.73 -7.16
N HIS A 154 -6.68 -14.92 -7.46
CA HIS A 154 -6.64 -16.05 -6.55
C HIS A 154 -5.72 -17.13 -7.09
N LYS A 155 -4.98 -17.77 -6.19
CA LYS A 155 -4.17 -18.95 -6.47
C LYS A 155 -4.73 -20.14 -5.69
N ASP A 156 -5.08 -21.20 -6.41
CA ASP A 156 -5.55 -22.43 -5.79
C ASP A 156 -4.39 -23.30 -5.25
N ASP A 157 -4.74 -24.36 -4.52
CA ASP A 157 -3.78 -25.34 -3.96
C ASP A 157 -3.02 -26.12 -5.06
N ALA A 158 -3.56 -26.17 -6.29
CA ALA A 158 -2.92 -26.75 -7.46
C ALA A 158 -1.96 -25.76 -8.16
N GLY A 159 -1.90 -24.51 -7.71
CA GLY A 159 -1.04 -23.46 -8.24
C GLY A 159 -1.60 -22.70 -9.44
N ASN A 160 -2.85 -22.94 -9.84
CA ASN A 160 -3.51 -22.20 -10.91
C ASN A 160 -3.91 -20.80 -10.40
N ILE A 161 -3.71 -19.79 -11.26
CA ILE A 161 -4.05 -18.40 -10.96
C ILE A 161 -5.28 -18.04 -11.79
N GLY A 162 -6.31 -17.48 -11.14
CA GLY A 162 -7.56 -17.10 -11.78
C GLY A 162 -8.36 -16.15 -10.90
N TYR A 163 -9.64 -15.92 -11.26
CA TYR A 163 -10.56 -15.06 -10.51
C TYR A 163 -9.94 -13.69 -10.23
N PHE A 164 -9.75 -12.89 -11.29
CA PHE A 164 -9.09 -11.59 -11.22
C PHE A 164 -10.05 -10.48 -10.78
N ASP A 165 -9.57 -9.59 -9.91
CA ASP A 165 -10.20 -8.33 -9.55
C ASP A 165 -9.51 -7.18 -10.25
N VAL A 166 -10.24 -6.45 -11.08
CA VAL A 166 -9.71 -5.29 -11.81
C VAL A 166 -10.29 -3.98 -11.30
N THR A 167 -10.92 -3.97 -10.12
CA THR A 167 -11.57 -2.80 -9.52
C THR A 167 -10.66 -1.57 -9.46
N TYR A 168 -9.33 -1.77 -9.40
CA TYR A 168 -8.32 -0.72 -9.28
C TYR A 168 -7.37 -0.63 -10.49
N ASN A 169 -7.74 -1.20 -11.65
CA ASN A 169 -6.94 -1.20 -12.87
C ASN A 169 -7.38 -0.15 -13.92
N GLY A 170 -8.06 0.91 -13.50
CA GLY A 170 -8.75 1.89 -14.35
C GLY A 170 -10.19 2.09 -13.87
N ALA A 171 -10.77 3.28 -14.11
CA ALA A 171 -12.03 3.77 -13.53
C ALA A 171 -13.19 2.73 -13.42
N PRO A 172 -14.05 2.80 -12.38
CA PRO A 172 -14.36 4.00 -11.60
C PRO A 172 -13.49 4.25 -10.37
N SER A 173 -12.82 3.24 -9.81
CA SER A 173 -12.10 3.38 -8.52
C SER A 173 -10.72 4.03 -8.67
N GLY A 174 -10.11 3.94 -9.86
CA GLY A 174 -8.80 4.53 -10.14
C GLY A 174 -7.64 3.84 -9.40
N PRO A 175 -6.39 4.27 -9.65
CA PRO A 175 -5.23 3.76 -8.93
C PRO A 175 -5.26 4.20 -7.47
N ILE A 176 -4.68 3.37 -6.59
CA ILE A 176 -4.50 3.71 -5.18
C ILE A 176 -3.16 4.41 -5.03
N THR A 177 -3.16 5.59 -4.41
CA THR A 177 -1.96 6.35 -4.07
C THR A 177 -1.66 6.15 -2.58
N PRO A 178 -0.62 5.38 -2.21
CA PRO A 178 -0.11 5.36 -0.85
C PRO A 178 0.23 6.79 -0.42
N ASP A 179 -0.12 7.10 0.82
CA ASP A 179 -0.01 8.44 1.33
C ASP A 179 0.29 8.37 2.82
N PHE A 180 0.92 9.41 3.32
CA PHE A 180 1.34 9.44 4.70
C PHE A 180 0.12 9.47 5.62
N VAL A 181 -0.07 8.40 6.39
CA VAL A 181 -1.09 8.37 7.43
C VAL A 181 -0.48 8.96 8.69
N PHE A 182 -0.64 10.28 8.85
CA PHE A 182 -0.29 10.95 10.09
C PHE A 182 -1.44 10.82 11.09
N GLY A 183 -1.21 10.10 12.19
CA GLY A 183 -2.11 10.12 13.34
C GLY A 183 -3.09 8.95 13.45
N LEU A 184 -2.60 7.71 13.30
CA LEU A 184 -3.38 6.54 13.74
C LEU A 184 -2.97 6.06 15.14
N LEU A 185 -1.73 6.34 15.55
CA LEU A 185 -1.24 6.04 16.89
C LEU A 185 -1.11 7.33 17.70
N SER A 186 -1.47 7.29 18.99
CA SER A 186 -1.37 8.43 19.91
C SER A 186 0.05 9.02 19.96
N GLN A 187 1.08 8.20 19.74
CA GLN A 187 2.47 8.64 19.62
C GLN A 187 2.74 9.49 18.36
N ASP A 188 2.05 9.27 17.25
CA ASP A 188 2.26 10.01 16.00
C ASP A 188 1.60 11.41 16.02
N PHE A 189 0.69 11.65 16.97
CA PHE A 189 0.18 12.99 17.24
C PHE A 189 1.12 13.83 18.10
N GLU A 190 2.12 13.25 18.75
CA GLU A 190 2.96 13.98 19.69
C GLU A 190 4.11 14.70 18.97
N CYS A 191 4.19 16.02 19.15
CA CYS A 191 5.44 16.71 18.94
C CYS A 191 6.36 16.32 20.10
N PHE A 192 7.09 15.20 19.99
CA PHE A 192 7.85 14.58 21.07
C PHE A 192 8.74 15.56 21.83
N VAL A 193 9.52 16.36 21.11
CA VAL A 193 10.42 17.36 21.71
C VAL A 193 9.61 18.43 22.46
N ALA A 194 8.57 18.98 21.84
CA ALA A 194 7.76 20.02 22.47
C ALA A 194 6.99 19.50 23.70
N THR A 195 6.51 18.26 23.64
CA THR A 195 5.81 17.60 24.76
C THR A 195 6.78 17.34 25.90
N ALA A 196 8.02 16.90 25.62
CA ALA A 196 9.05 16.75 26.64
C ALA A 196 9.46 18.09 27.29
N THR A 197 9.43 19.19 26.52
CA THR A 197 9.77 20.55 26.99
C THR A 197 8.67 21.21 27.82
N TYR A 198 7.41 21.10 27.38
CA TYR A 198 6.24 21.74 28.02
C TYR A 198 5.51 20.83 29.00
N GLY A 199 5.84 19.54 29.03
CA GLY A 199 5.35 18.56 30.00
C GLY A 199 3.96 18.01 29.72
N THR A 200 3.18 18.62 28.82
CA THR A 200 1.85 18.16 28.42
C THR A 200 1.64 18.30 26.91
N PRO A 201 1.01 17.31 26.25
CA PRO A 201 0.63 17.40 24.84
C PRO A 201 -0.44 18.47 24.59
N ASP A 202 -1.14 18.92 25.64
CA ASP A 202 -2.22 19.92 25.55
C ASP A 202 -1.75 21.37 25.65
N ALA A 203 -0.44 21.60 25.83
CA ALA A 203 0.12 22.94 25.87
C ALA A 203 -0.20 23.72 24.58
N ARG A 204 -0.46 25.03 24.72
CA ARG A 204 -0.85 25.91 23.61
C ARG A 204 0.23 25.94 22.52
N GLU A 205 1.49 25.87 22.94
CA GLU A 205 2.68 25.84 22.10
C GLU A 205 2.73 24.56 21.27
N VAL A 206 2.47 23.41 21.90
CA VAL A 206 2.43 22.10 21.25
C VAL A 206 1.29 22.06 20.22
N LYS A 207 0.10 22.56 20.58
CA LYS A 207 -1.05 22.68 19.65
C LYS A 207 -0.72 23.54 18.43
N THR A 208 -0.02 24.65 18.63
CA THR A 208 0.41 25.53 17.53
C THR A 208 1.34 24.79 16.57
N LEU A 209 2.34 24.08 17.08
CA LEU A 209 3.28 23.31 16.26
C LEU A 209 2.58 22.15 15.51
N ARG A 210 1.61 21.49 16.15
CA ARG A 210 0.78 20.45 15.52
C ARG A 210 -0.04 21.01 14.34
N MET A 211 -0.70 22.14 14.54
CA MET A 211 -1.45 22.81 13.47
C MET A 211 -0.52 23.21 12.32
N PHE A 212 0.66 23.74 12.62
CA PHE A 212 1.66 24.10 11.60
C PHE A 212 2.19 22.89 10.83
N ARG A 213 2.43 21.75 11.51
CA ARG A 213 2.78 20.48 10.85
C ARG A 213 1.68 20.05 9.88
N ASN A 214 0.42 20.08 10.29
CA ASN A 214 -0.69 19.69 9.44
C ASN A 214 -0.79 20.62 8.22
N TYR A 215 -0.66 21.94 8.43
CA TYR A 215 -0.61 22.93 7.35
C TYR A 215 0.56 22.69 6.37
N LEU A 216 1.73 22.29 6.86
CA LEU A 216 2.88 21.91 6.04
C LEU A 216 2.63 20.66 5.18
N ILE A 217 1.96 19.66 5.74
CA ILE A 217 1.62 18.45 4.99
C ILE A 217 0.61 18.79 3.89
N GLU A 218 -0.41 19.59 4.21
CA GLU A 218 -1.50 19.93 3.29
C GLU A 218 -1.05 20.83 2.13
N HIS A 219 -0.27 21.88 2.38
CA HIS A 219 0.08 22.86 1.35
C HIS A 219 1.45 22.64 0.70
N HIS A 220 2.27 21.77 1.30
CA HIS A 220 3.73 21.80 1.15
C HIS A 220 4.36 20.40 1.26
N GLN A 221 3.58 19.40 0.87
CA GLN A 221 3.86 17.98 0.99
C GLN A 221 5.28 17.57 0.55
N THR A 222 5.73 17.99 -0.63
CA THR A 222 7.01 17.55 -1.24
C THR A 222 8.24 17.83 -0.38
N TRP A 223 8.26 18.93 0.37
CA TRP A 223 9.39 19.30 1.22
C TRP A 223 9.13 19.03 2.70
N ALA A 224 7.87 19.04 3.13
CA ALA A 224 7.49 18.72 4.50
C ALA A 224 7.77 17.24 4.83
N GLN A 225 7.53 16.32 3.88
CA GLN A 225 7.67 14.87 4.07
C GLN A 225 9.05 14.41 4.58
N PRO A 226 10.18 14.68 3.89
CA PRO A 226 11.48 14.21 4.34
C PRO A 226 11.88 14.80 5.70
N LEU A 227 11.50 16.07 5.94
CA LEU A 227 11.75 16.76 7.20
C LEU A 227 11.00 16.11 8.36
N ILE A 228 9.71 15.80 8.15
CA ILE A 228 8.87 15.16 9.16
C ILE A 228 9.35 13.73 9.42
N LYS A 229 9.68 12.94 8.39
CA LYS A 229 10.23 11.58 8.55
C LYS A 229 11.53 11.59 9.37
N PHE A 230 12.42 12.53 9.07
CA PHE A 230 13.64 12.74 9.85
C PHE A 230 13.33 13.10 11.31
N TYR A 231 12.38 14.01 11.55
CA TYR A 231 11.94 14.38 12.89
C TYR A 231 11.41 13.16 13.67
N TYR A 232 10.48 12.38 13.12
CA TYR A 232 9.92 11.21 13.81
C TYR A 232 10.95 10.11 14.06
N LYS A 233 11.96 9.97 13.20
CA LYS A 233 13.04 9.00 13.37
C LYS A 233 14.01 9.35 14.50
N HIS A 234 14.32 10.63 14.69
CA HIS A 234 15.35 11.08 15.64
C HIS A 234 14.79 11.68 16.93
N SER A 235 13.59 12.26 16.89
CA SER A 235 13.00 12.97 18.03
C SER A 235 12.67 12.11 19.25
N PRO A 236 12.26 10.82 19.17
CA PRO A 236 11.91 10.05 20.36
C PRO A 236 13.10 9.90 21.31
N LYS A 237 14.29 9.63 20.77
CA LYS A 237 15.53 9.54 21.56
C LYS A 237 15.84 10.88 22.22
N LEU A 238 15.75 11.98 21.47
CA LEU A 238 16.02 13.32 21.98
C LEU A 238 15.02 13.74 23.07
N ALA A 239 13.74 13.42 22.89
CA ALA A 239 12.68 13.73 23.84
C ALA A 239 12.88 13.02 25.18
N ASN A 240 13.32 11.75 25.16
CA ASN A 240 13.66 11.03 26.39
C ASN A 240 14.79 11.73 27.15
N PHE A 241 15.85 12.19 26.47
CA PHE A 241 16.94 12.95 27.13
C PHE A 241 16.49 14.30 27.71
N ILE A 242 15.58 15.01 27.04
CA ILE A 242 15.06 16.30 27.50
C ILE A 242 14.12 16.12 28.70
N ARG A 243 13.34 15.02 28.74
CA ARG A 243 12.32 14.81 29.76
C ARG A 243 12.91 14.72 31.17
N ASP A 244 14.12 14.19 31.29
CA ASP A 244 14.75 13.90 32.58
C ASP A 244 15.63 15.06 33.12
N SER A 245 15.89 16.12 32.33
CA SER A 245 16.74 17.24 32.72
C SER A 245 16.06 18.62 32.59
N GLU A 246 15.96 19.35 33.71
CA GLU A 246 15.38 20.69 33.72
C GLU A 246 16.18 21.72 32.91
N ILE A 247 17.51 21.58 32.87
CA ILE A 247 18.39 22.46 32.10
C ILE A 247 18.10 22.28 30.60
N LEU A 248 17.97 21.03 30.13
CA LEU A 248 17.60 20.74 28.74
C LEU A 248 16.18 21.21 28.40
N LYS A 249 15.23 21.15 29.34
CA LYS A 249 13.90 21.75 29.17
C LYS A 249 14.00 23.27 28.98
N SER A 250 14.82 23.96 29.76
CA SER A 250 15.00 25.41 29.62
C SER A 250 15.62 25.78 28.27
N ILE A 251 16.69 25.08 27.88
CA ILE A 251 17.34 25.29 26.57
C ILE A 251 16.37 24.99 25.42
N SER A 252 15.62 23.88 25.51
CA SER A 252 14.64 23.54 24.47
C SER A 252 13.49 24.54 24.39
N ARG A 253 13.06 25.18 25.49
CA ARG A 253 12.09 26.31 25.42
C ARG A 253 12.64 27.48 24.62
N VAL A 254 13.92 27.83 24.81
CA VAL A 254 14.56 28.91 24.05
C VAL A 254 14.67 28.55 22.58
N ILE A 255 15.09 27.32 22.26
CA ILE A 255 15.21 26.84 20.88
C ILE A 255 13.84 26.77 20.19
N LEU A 256 12.81 26.29 20.88
CA LEU A 256 11.45 26.16 20.32
C LEU A 256 10.72 27.50 20.19
N TRP A 257 11.15 28.54 20.92
CA TRP A 257 10.50 29.84 20.86
C TRP A 257 10.44 30.41 19.43
N GLY A 258 11.56 30.38 18.70
CA GLY A 258 11.63 30.84 17.31
C GLY A 258 10.66 30.11 16.37
N PRO A 259 10.74 28.77 16.28
CA PRO A 259 9.81 27.95 15.50
C PRO A 259 8.33 28.14 15.88
N ILE A 260 8.02 28.33 17.16
CA ILE A 260 6.64 28.58 17.62
C ILE A 260 6.12 29.92 17.09
N GLN A 261 6.93 30.99 17.15
CA GLN A 261 6.50 32.29 16.61
C GLN A 261 6.35 32.23 15.09
N PHE A 262 7.25 31.55 14.39
CA PHE A 262 7.14 31.30 12.96
C PHE A 262 5.85 30.55 12.61
N ALA A 263 5.55 29.47 13.34
CA ALA A 263 4.33 28.69 13.18
C ALA A 263 3.06 29.54 13.38
N LYS A 264 3.01 30.39 14.41
CA LYS A 264 1.87 31.30 14.66
C LYS A 264 1.65 32.28 13.52
N ILE A 265 2.72 32.88 13.00
CA ILE A 265 2.64 33.87 11.93
C ILE A 265 2.22 33.19 10.63
N SER A 266 2.80 32.02 10.33
CA SER A 266 2.49 31.23 9.13
C SER A 266 1.02 30.79 9.10
N LEU A 267 0.48 30.29 10.22
CA LEU A 267 -0.91 29.88 10.31
C LEU A 267 -1.91 31.04 10.15
N LYS A 268 -1.54 32.27 10.54
CA LYS A 268 -2.45 33.42 10.51
C LYS A 268 -2.42 34.21 9.21
N HIS A 269 -1.25 34.36 8.58
CA HIS A 269 -1.04 35.24 7.42
C HIS A 269 -0.48 34.50 6.19
N GLY A 270 -0.18 33.20 6.30
CA GLY A 270 0.42 32.38 5.26
C GLY A 270 1.96 32.28 5.34
N MET A 271 2.50 31.18 4.79
CA MET A 271 3.94 30.85 4.84
C MET A 271 4.83 31.95 4.25
N GLY A 272 4.43 32.53 3.11
CA GLY A 272 5.23 33.54 2.43
C GLY A 272 5.46 34.80 3.27
N TYR A 273 4.44 35.23 4.01
CA TYR A 273 4.55 36.37 4.92
C TYR A 273 5.46 36.05 6.11
N ALA A 274 5.35 34.84 6.68
CA ALA A 274 6.24 34.39 7.75
C ALA A 274 7.71 34.33 7.30
N MET A 275 7.97 33.86 6.08
CA MET A 275 9.32 33.87 5.50
C MET A 275 9.84 35.30 5.34
N MET A 276 9.04 36.25 4.86
CA MET A 276 9.46 37.66 4.78
C MET A 276 9.85 38.21 6.16
N VAL A 277 9.02 38.01 7.19
CA VAL A 277 9.30 38.54 8.54
C VAL A 277 10.59 37.99 9.14
N PHE A 278 10.93 36.72 8.89
CA PHE A 278 12.14 36.10 9.44
C PHE A 278 13.39 36.28 8.56
N TRP A 279 13.25 36.26 7.24
CA TRP A 279 14.40 36.32 6.31
C TRP A 279 14.81 37.75 5.97
N LEU A 280 13.88 38.71 5.86
CA LEU A 280 14.22 40.11 5.57
C LEU A 280 15.20 40.75 6.58
N PRO A 281 15.01 40.62 7.91
CA PRO A 281 15.97 41.19 8.86
C PRO A 281 17.33 40.48 8.82
N LEU A 282 17.36 39.17 8.56
CA LEU A 282 18.60 38.41 8.40
C LEU A 282 19.38 38.88 7.16
N ILE A 283 18.70 39.04 6.02
CA ILE A 283 19.28 39.52 4.77
C ILE A 283 19.79 40.96 4.94
N LEU A 284 19.03 41.82 5.61
CA LEU A 284 19.46 43.19 5.93
C LEU A 284 20.70 43.20 6.82
N LEU A 285 20.77 42.35 7.85
CA LEU A 285 21.95 42.23 8.71
C LEU A 285 23.18 41.77 7.92
N ILE A 286 23.04 40.78 7.05
CA ILE A 286 24.14 40.31 6.19
C ILE A 286 24.57 41.42 5.22
N ALA A 287 23.62 42.16 4.65
CA ALA A 287 23.91 43.28 3.75
C ALA A 287 24.64 44.42 4.47
N VAL A 288 24.19 44.78 5.68
CA VAL A 288 24.84 45.79 6.53
C VAL A 288 26.23 45.33 6.95
N TYR A 289 26.38 44.08 7.38
CA TYR A 289 27.68 43.50 7.75
C TYR A 289 28.66 43.50 6.57
N ARG A 290 28.22 43.07 5.39
CA ARG A 290 29.02 43.12 4.16
C ARG A 290 29.39 44.56 3.79
N TRP A 291 28.46 45.49 3.89
CA TRP A 291 28.72 46.90 3.63
C TRP A 291 29.73 47.50 4.62
N TRP A 292 29.64 47.14 5.90
CA TRP A 292 30.55 47.59 6.94
C TRP A 292 31.98 47.08 6.70
N ASN A 293 32.14 45.79 6.38
CA ASN A 293 33.45 45.21 6.02
C ASN A 293 34.05 45.85 4.76
N VAL A 294 33.25 46.12 3.72
CA VAL A 294 33.71 46.80 2.50
C VAL A 294 34.14 48.25 2.79
N LYS A 295 33.45 48.96 3.69
CA LYS A 295 33.83 50.32 4.09
C LYS A 295 35.13 50.36 4.90
N ILE A 296 35.36 49.37 5.76
CA ILE A 296 36.60 49.27 6.56
C ILE A 296 37.79 49.00 5.64
N ALA A 297 37.66 48.11 4.65
CA ALA A 297 38.72 47.81 3.68
C ALA A 297 39.09 48.98 2.74
N ARG A 298 38.25 50.01 2.61
CA ARG A 298 38.54 51.24 1.84
C ARG A 298 39.20 52.35 2.67
N ARG A 299 39.32 52.18 3.99
CA ARG A 299 39.92 53.17 4.91
C ARG A 299 41.34 52.81 5.36
N THR A 300 41.81 51.61 5.04
CA THR A 300 43.21 51.15 5.19
C THR A 300 43.95 51.30 3.87
#